data_AF-A0A0U3R1U9-F1
#
_entry.id   AF-A0A0U3R1U9-F1
#
_cell.length_a   1.000
_cell.length_b   1.000
_cell.length_c   1.000
_cell.angle_alpha   90.00
_cell.angle_beta   90.00
_cell.angle_gamma   90.00
#
_symmetry.space_group_name_H-M   'P 1'
#
loop_
_entity.id
_entity.type
_entity.pdbx_description
1 polymer ?
#
loop_
_entity_poly.entity_id
_entity_poly.type
_entity_poly.pdbx_seq_one_letter_code
_entity_poly.pdbx_strand_id
1 'polypeptide(L)'
;MKLIVGDKKYPLQEAIQGATLRNLYTLKLQTKGDGHPGIGIKSLRDAFQRMQDNAPKNGAAADPLDFLEDAENLLALQAMVWLCKRHAGESVTVAEANDFPLSKIGFEADEEVAAEDPTVARTDTVPGDEPARATS
;
A
#
# COMPACT_ATOMS: atom_id res chain seq x y z
N MET A 1 -0.02 -1.85 2.74
CA MET A 1 0.31 -2.20 1.34
C MET A 1 1.77 -1.88 1.08
N LYS A 2 2.50 -2.82 0.48
CA LYS A 2 3.92 -2.72 0.15
C LYS A 2 4.10 -2.73 -1.37
N LEU A 3 4.96 -1.83 -1.85
CA LEU A 3 5.40 -1.81 -3.24
C LEU A 3 6.64 -2.70 -3.37
N ILE A 4 6.58 -3.69 -4.25
CA ILE A 4 7.71 -4.57 -4.59
C ILE A 4 8.37 -3.99 -5.85
N VAL A 5 9.66 -3.68 -5.76
CA VAL A 5 10.47 -3.24 -6.91
C VAL A 5 11.75 -4.05 -6.94
N GLY A 6 11.86 -4.95 -7.92
CA GLY A 6 12.92 -5.96 -7.95
C GLY A 6 12.77 -6.92 -6.78
N ASP A 7 13.81 -7.02 -5.96
CA ASP A 7 13.86 -7.91 -4.79
C ASP A 7 13.57 -7.16 -3.47
N LYS A 8 13.20 -5.87 -3.55
CA LYS A 8 12.97 -5.02 -2.38
C LYS A 8 11.50 -4.70 -2.19
N LYS A 9 11.03 -4.80 -0.95
CA LYS A 9 9.71 -4.39 -0.51
C LYS A 9 9.80 -3.03 0.17
N TYR A 10 8.97 -2.08 -0.24
CA TYR A 10 8.92 -0.74 0.31
C TYR A 10 7.55 -0.44 0.93
N PRO A 11 7.49 0.20 2.10
CA PRO A 11 6.22 0.62 2.70
C PRO A 11 5.67 1.83 1.92
N LEU A 12 4.76 1.55 0.97
CA LEU A 12 4.26 2.55 0.02
C LEU A 12 3.53 3.71 0.72
N GLN A 13 2.70 3.39 1.70
CA GLN A 13 1.93 4.39 2.45
C GLN A 13 2.82 5.32 3.28
N GLU A 14 3.81 4.75 3.98
CA GLU A 14 4.78 5.52 4.76
C GLU A 14 5.65 6.39 3.86
N ALA A 15 6.09 5.87 2.71
CA ALA A 15 6.88 6.65 1.75
C ALA A 15 6.12 7.85 1.18
N ILE A 16 4.81 7.71 0.92
CA ILE A 16 3.96 8.82 0.46
C ILE A 16 3.75 9.84 1.60
N GLN A 17 3.53 9.38 2.84
CA GLN A 17 3.33 10.26 3.99
C GLN A 17 4.62 10.99 4.43
N GLY A 18 5.76 10.32 4.33
CA GLY A 18 7.10 10.88 4.62
C GLY A 18 7.68 11.71 3.49
N ALA A 19 6.94 11.92 2.39
CA ALA A 19 7.40 12.71 1.27
C ALA A 19 7.58 14.19 1.67
N THR A 20 8.80 14.72 1.53
CA THR A 20 9.06 16.14 1.82
C THR A 20 8.49 17.05 0.73
N LEU A 21 8.21 18.32 1.06
CA LEU A 21 7.80 19.33 0.07
C LEU A 21 8.79 19.46 -1.09
N ARG A 22 10.09 19.30 -0.83
CA ARG A 22 11.11 19.28 -1.87
C ARG A 22 10.94 18.09 -2.80
N ASN A 23 10.62 16.90 -2.26
CA ASN A 23 10.37 15.71 -3.07
C ASN A 23 9.15 15.92 -3.99
N LEU A 24 8.06 16.44 -3.44
CA LEU A 24 6.83 16.73 -4.18
C LEU A 24 7.05 17.79 -5.26
N TYR A 25 7.86 18.81 -4.98
CA TYR A 25 8.21 19.83 -5.95
C TYR A 25 9.05 19.27 -7.11
N THR A 26 10.08 18.47 -6.80
CA THR A 26 10.88 17.78 -7.82
C THR A 26 10.00 16.87 -8.68
N LEU A 27 9.11 16.10 -8.05
CA LEU A 27 8.18 15.22 -8.75
C LEU A 27 7.29 15.97 -9.73
N LYS A 28 6.67 17.05 -9.25
CA LYS A 28 5.79 17.88 -10.07
C LYS A 28 6.53 18.48 -11.25
N LEU A 29 7.79 18.89 -11.10
CA LEU A 29 8.59 19.40 -12.20
C LEU A 29 8.97 18.32 -13.21
N GLN A 30 9.33 17.11 -12.76
CA GLN A 30 9.77 16.04 -13.65
C GLN A 30 8.63 15.33 -14.38
N THR A 31 7.44 15.31 -13.80
CA THR A 31 6.23 14.69 -14.40
C THR A 31 5.35 15.71 -15.13
N LYS A 32 5.72 16.99 -15.14
CA LYS A 32 5.02 18.03 -15.90
C LYS A 32 5.44 17.96 -17.37
N GLY A 33 4.46 17.92 -18.26
CA GLY A 33 4.66 17.95 -19.71
C GLY A 33 3.53 18.68 -20.43
N ASP A 34 3.54 18.69 -21.76
CA ASP A 34 2.50 19.32 -22.60
C ASP A 34 1.10 18.77 -22.30
N GLY A 35 0.27 19.58 -21.64
CA GLY A 35 -1.13 19.25 -21.31
C GLY A 35 -1.38 18.68 -19.91
N HIS A 36 -0.35 18.49 -19.08
CA HIS A 36 -0.47 17.88 -17.74
C HIS A 36 0.26 18.73 -16.68
N PRO A 37 -0.42 19.11 -15.56
CA PRO A 37 0.14 20.00 -14.54
C PRO A 37 1.23 19.37 -13.66
N GLY A 38 1.61 18.11 -13.93
CA GLY A 38 2.53 17.30 -13.14
C GLY A 38 1.85 16.65 -11.94
N ILE A 39 2.40 15.52 -11.50
CA ILE A 39 1.89 14.72 -10.39
C ILE A 39 2.13 15.45 -9.07
N GLY A 40 1.02 15.73 -8.37
CA GLY A 40 1.01 16.26 -7.02
C GLY A 40 0.61 15.21 -5.98
N ILE A 41 0.61 15.61 -4.71
CA ILE A 41 0.20 14.71 -3.61
C ILE A 41 -1.25 14.23 -3.72
N LYS A 42 -2.13 15.07 -4.30
CA LYS A 42 -3.53 14.68 -4.55
C LYS A 42 -3.61 13.57 -5.59
N SER A 43 -2.98 13.73 -6.75
CA SER A 43 -2.92 12.70 -7.79
C SER A 43 -2.31 11.39 -7.29
N LEU A 44 -1.25 11.48 -6.48
CA LEU A 44 -0.65 10.31 -5.81
C LEU A 44 -1.63 9.61 -4.88
N ARG A 45 -2.37 10.35 -4.06
CA ARG A 45 -3.38 9.79 -3.16
C ARG A 45 -4.53 9.16 -3.94
N ASP A 46 -5.02 9.83 -4.97
CA ASP A 46 -6.12 9.33 -5.81
C ASP A 46 -5.70 8.05 -6.54
N ALA A 47 -4.48 8.01 -7.10
CA ALA A 47 -3.92 6.83 -7.73
C ALA A 47 -3.69 5.68 -6.73
N PHE A 48 -3.20 5.99 -5.53
CA PHE A 48 -3.02 4.99 -4.47
C PHE A 48 -4.36 4.41 -4.00
N GLN A 49 -5.40 5.25 -3.87
CA GLN A 49 -6.74 4.81 -3.53
C GLN A 49 -7.32 3.91 -4.63
N ARG A 50 -7.21 4.30 -5.90
CA ARG A 50 -7.62 3.46 -7.04
C ARG A 50 -6.91 2.11 -7.03
N MET A 51 -5.62 2.10 -6.71
CA MET A 51 -4.84 0.86 -6.63
C MET A 51 -5.30 -0.04 -5.47
N GLN A 52 -5.69 0.54 -4.33
CA GLN A 52 -6.31 -0.23 -3.23
C GLN A 52 -7.69 -0.74 -3.61
N ASP A 53 -8.52 0.07 -4.26
CA ASP A 53 -9.88 -0.29 -4.63
C ASP A 53 -9.90 -1.40 -5.70
N ASN A 54 -8.90 -1.42 -6.59
CA ASN A 54 -8.70 -2.45 -7.61
C ASN A 54 -7.85 -3.63 -7.12
N ALA A 55 -7.32 -3.59 -5.89
CA ALA A 55 -6.63 -4.74 -5.31
C ALA A 55 -7.66 -5.86 -5.05
N PRO A 56 -7.45 -7.09 -5.56
CA PRO A 56 -8.40 -8.17 -5.37
C PRO A 56 -8.51 -8.53 -3.90
N LYS A 57 -9.72 -8.45 -3.37
CA LYS A 57 -10.05 -8.80 -1.97
C LYS A 57 -9.87 -10.29 -1.65
N ASN A 58 -9.56 -11.12 -2.65
CA ASN A 58 -9.46 -12.59 -2.54
C ASN A 58 -8.03 -13.12 -2.71
N GLY A 59 -6.99 -12.28 -2.57
CA GLY A 59 -5.60 -12.73 -2.69
C GLY A 59 -5.15 -13.04 -4.13
N ALA A 60 -5.97 -12.73 -5.13
CA ALA A 60 -5.52 -12.70 -6.52
C ALA A 60 -4.64 -11.45 -6.73
N ALA A 61 -3.61 -11.55 -7.59
CA ALA A 61 -2.87 -10.37 -8.01
C ALA A 61 -3.82 -9.45 -8.78
N ALA A 62 -3.94 -8.18 -8.38
CA ALA A 62 -4.58 -7.17 -9.22
C ALA A 62 -3.92 -7.24 -10.60
N ASP A 63 -4.69 -7.23 -11.69
CA ASP A 63 -4.06 -7.16 -13.01
C ASP A 63 -3.41 -5.76 -13.10
N PRO A 64 -2.07 -5.66 -12.99
CA PRO A 64 -1.41 -4.37 -12.92
C PRO A 64 -1.55 -3.64 -14.26
N LEU A 65 -1.91 -4.36 -15.33
CA LEU A 65 -2.03 -3.84 -16.68
C LEU A 65 -3.19 -2.84 -16.83
N ASP A 66 -4.32 -3.07 -16.16
CA ASP A 66 -5.47 -2.13 -16.18
C ASP A 66 -5.09 -0.77 -15.57
N PHE A 67 -4.22 -0.78 -14.55
CA PHE A 67 -3.70 0.45 -13.96
C PHE A 67 -2.70 1.16 -14.89
N LEU A 68 -1.99 0.42 -15.74
CA LEU A 68 -0.97 0.96 -16.65
C LEU A 68 -1.56 1.52 -17.96
N GLU A 69 -2.84 1.31 -18.27
CA GLU A 69 -3.47 1.87 -19.47
C GLU A 69 -3.65 3.40 -19.40
N ASP A 70 -3.76 3.95 -18.20
CA ASP A 70 -3.94 5.39 -17.98
C ASP A 70 -2.57 6.09 -17.80
N ALA A 71 -2.30 7.08 -18.65
CA ALA A 71 -1.08 7.87 -18.60
C ALA A 71 -0.89 8.58 -17.24
N GLU A 72 -1.96 9.00 -16.57
CA GLU A 72 -1.87 9.61 -15.23
C GLU A 72 -1.49 8.56 -14.18
N ASN A 73 -2.01 7.34 -14.29
CA ASN A 73 -1.69 6.25 -13.38
C ASN A 73 -0.24 5.75 -13.58
N LEU A 74 0.25 5.70 -14.82
CA LEU A 74 1.66 5.43 -15.14
C LEU A 74 2.59 6.45 -14.47
N LEU A 75 2.29 7.74 -14.61
CA LEU A 75 3.07 8.80 -13.97
C LEU A 75 2.98 8.73 -12.43
N ALA A 76 1.81 8.35 -11.90
CA ALA A 76 1.63 8.16 -10.46
C ALA A 76 2.44 6.96 -9.95
N LEU A 77 2.47 5.84 -10.68
CA LEU A 77 3.31 4.69 -10.34
C LEU A 77 4.79 5.07 -10.33
N GLN A 78 5.22 5.82 -11.36
CA GLN A 78 6.60 6.28 -11.45
C GLN A 78 6.99 7.16 -10.24
N ALA A 79 6.04 7.98 -9.81
CA ALA A 79 6.20 8.82 -8.63
C ALA A 79 6.25 8.02 -7.33
N MET A 80 5.41 6.99 -7.19
CA MET A 80 5.39 6.09 -6.04
C MET A 80 6.70 5.32 -5.89
N VAL A 81 7.21 4.74 -6.98
CA VAL A 81 8.49 4.00 -6.99
C VAL A 81 9.64 4.90 -6.55
N TRP A 82 9.73 6.10 -7.10
CA TRP A 82 10.77 7.05 -6.74
C TRP A 82 10.67 7.52 -5.28
N LEU A 83 9.47 7.82 -4.79
CA LEU A 83 9.25 8.19 -3.38
C LEU A 83 9.63 7.06 -2.43
N CYS A 84 9.28 5.81 -2.76
CA CYS A 84 9.65 4.64 -1.97
C CYS A 84 11.17 4.48 -1.84
N LYS A 85 11.89 4.58 -2.96
CA LYS A 85 13.35 4.51 -2.98
C LYS A 85 13.98 5.65 -2.18
N ARG A 86 13.48 6.88 -2.35
CA ARG A 86 14.00 8.04 -1.62
C ARG A 86 13.71 7.97 -0.12
N HIS A 87 12.56 7.43 0.26
CA HIS A 87 12.20 7.18 1.67
C HIS A 87 13.12 6.12 2.30
N ALA A 88 13.52 5.10 1.53
CA ALA A 88 14.51 4.11 1.95
C ALA A 88 15.96 4.66 1.98
N GLY A 89 16.17 5.95 1.70
CA GLY A 89 17.49 6.58 1.69
C GLY A 89 18.26 6.43 0.38
N GLU A 90 17.67 5.86 -0.68
CA GLU A 90 18.30 5.78 -2.00
C GLU A 90 18.21 7.15 -2.70
N SER A 91 19.37 7.78 -2.95
CA SER A 91 19.46 9.03 -3.69
C SER A 91 19.47 8.79 -5.20
N VAL A 92 18.37 8.30 -5.74
CA VAL A 92 18.17 8.04 -7.18
C VAL A 92 17.35 9.14 -7.86
N THR A 93 17.56 9.35 -9.14
CA THR A 93 16.68 10.21 -9.97
C THR A 93 15.36 9.49 -10.28
N VAL A 94 14.33 10.22 -10.73
CA VAL A 94 13.05 9.59 -11.13
C VAL A 94 13.27 8.66 -12.32
N ALA A 95 14.15 9.02 -13.26
CA ALA A 95 14.48 8.16 -14.40
C ALA A 95 15.09 6.82 -13.93
N GLU A 96 16.11 6.87 -13.08
CA GLU A 96 16.77 5.65 -12.55
C GLU A 96 15.86 4.82 -11.65
N ALA A 97 14.96 5.46 -10.91
CA ALA A 97 14.00 4.75 -10.08
C ALA A 97 13.01 3.94 -10.92
N ASN A 98 12.75 4.36 -12.17
CA ASN A 98 11.75 3.79 -13.06
C ASN A 98 12.32 2.92 -14.18
N ASP A 99 13.65 2.81 -14.28
CA ASP A 99 14.33 1.92 -15.22
C ASP A 99 14.31 0.46 -14.70
N PHE A 100 13.10 -0.07 -14.50
CA PHE A 100 12.88 -1.44 -14.02
C PHE A 100 11.88 -2.18 -14.92
N PRO A 101 12.10 -3.49 -15.20
CA PRO A 101 11.12 -4.28 -15.92
C PRO A 101 9.80 -4.31 -15.16
N LEU A 102 8.68 -4.08 -15.87
CA LEU A 102 7.33 -4.16 -15.29
C LEU A 102 7.08 -5.51 -14.58
N SER A 103 7.67 -6.60 -15.09
CA SER A 103 7.61 -7.94 -14.47
C SER A 103 8.24 -8.04 -13.08
N LYS A 104 9.04 -7.04 -12.68
CA LYS A 104 9.67 -6.92 -11.36
C LYS A 104 8.99 -5.91 -10.45
N ILE A 105 7.91 -5.28 -10.91
CA ILE A 105 7.09 -4.37 -10.11
C ILE A 105 5.85 -5.14 -9.68
N GLY A 106 5.58 -5.14 -8.37
CA GLY A 106 4.44 -5.82 -7.79
C GLY A 106 3.88 -5.07 -6.61
N PHE A 107 2.67 -5.43 -6.20
CA PHE A 107 2.02 -4.87 -5.03
C PHE A 107 1.63 -6.01 -4.11
N GLU A 108 1.99 -5.87 -2.84
CA GLU A 108 1.55 -6.77 -1.79
C GLU A 108 0.60 -5.96 -0.90
N ALA A 109 -0.69 -6.31 -0.92
CA ALA A 109 -1.59 -5.85 0.12
C ALA A 109 -1.04 -6.37 1.45
N ASP A 110 -1.03 -5.53 2.50
CA ASP A 110 -0.83 -6.11 3.84
C ASP A 110 -2.08 -6.95 4.06
N GLU A 111 -1.89 -8.25 4.34
CA GLU A 111 -2.99 -9.10 4.81
C GLU A 111 -3.67 -8.33 5.94
N GLU A 112 -4.99 -8.11 5.80
CA GLU A 112 -5.80 -7.80 6.96
C GLU A 112 -5.46 -8.87 8.00
N VAL A 113 -4.82 -8.45 9.09
CA VAL A 113 -5.02 -9.15 10.36
C VAL A 113 -6.52 -9.10 10.53
N ALA A 114 -7.18 -10.21 10.21
CA ALA A 114 -8.57 -10.44 10.51
C ALA A 114 -8.74 -9.95 11.94
N ALA A 115 -9.52 -8.89 12.12
CA ALA A 115 -9.88 -8.44 13.44
C ALA A 115 -10.44 -9.67 14.15
N GLU A 116 -9.69 -10.16 15.14
CA GLU A 116 -10.16 -11.24 15.99
C GLU A 116 -11.49 -10.76 16.56
N ASP A 117 -12.55 -11.46 16.17
CA ASP A 117 -13.91 -11.28 16.64
C ASP A 117 -13.88 -11.17 18.18
N PRO A 118 -14.19 -10.01 18.79
CA PRO A 118 -14.19 -9.89 20.24
C PRO A 118 -15.49 -10.47 20.78
N THR A 119 -15.75 -11.76 20.54
CA THR A 119 -16.96 -12.43 21.01
C THR A 119 -16.73 -13.86 21.47
N VAL A 120 -15.61 -14.15 22.15
CA VAL A 120 -15.56 -15.31 23.06
C VAL A 120 -14.82 -14.93 24.35
N ALA A 121 -15.50 -14.17 25.20
CA ALA A 121 -15.11 -14.04 26.60
C ALA A 121 -16.34 -14.16 27.50
N ARG A 122 -16.79 -15.41 27.71
CA ARG A 122 -17.41 -15.78 28.98
C ARG A 122 -17.36 -17.28 29.25
N THR A 123 -16.15 -17.79 29.51
CA THR A 123 -15.98 -18.98 30.34
C THR A 123 -15.68 -18.52 31.76
N ASP A 124 -16.69 -18.00 32.46
CA ASP A 124 -16.66 -17.86 33.92
C ASP A 124 -16.77 -19.28 34.51
N THR A 125 -15.62 -19.96 34.60
CA THR A 125 -15.47 -21.14 35.44
C THR A 125 -15.10 -20.65 36.83
N VAL A 126 -16.06 -20.62 37.76
CA VAL A 126 -15.75 -20.50 39.20
C VAL A 126 -15.97 -21.87 39.84
N PRO A 127 -14.96 -22.41 40.57
CA PRO A 127 -14.96 -23.76 41.12
C PRO A 127 -15.63 -23.84 42.51
N GLY A 128 -16.35 -24.93 42.75
CA GLY A 128 -16.64 -25.50 44.08
C GLY A 128 -17.84 -24.92 44.86
N ASP A 129 -18.91 -25.70 45.00
CA ASP A 129 -19.45 -26.14 46.31
C ASP A 129 -20.58 -27.17 46.09
N GLU A 130 -20.37 -28.39 46.58
CA GLU A 130 -21.42 -29.39 46.83
C GLU A 130 -22.32 -28.88 47.98
N PRO A 131 -23.62 -29.22 48.04
CA PRO A 131 -23.93 -30.45 48.77
C PRO A 131 -25.11 -31.27 48.26
N ALA A 132 -25.01 -32.54 48.64
CA ALA A 132 -25.94 -33.64 48.46
C ALA A 132 -27.34 -33.48 49.11
N ARG A 133 -28.18 -34.46 48.72
CA ARG A 133 -29.45 -34.95 49.29
C ARG A 133 -30.74 -34.29 48.78
N ALA A 134 -31.83 -35.02 48.58
CA ALA A 134 -32.08 -36.46 48.47
C ALA A 134 -33.48 -36.61 47.86
N THR A 135 -33.68 -37.70 47.15
CA THR A 135 -34.96 -38.31 46.81
C THR A 135 -35.90 -38.42 48.01
N SER A 136 -37.15 -37.97 47.86
CA SER A 136 -38.39 -38.74 48.10
C SER A 136 -39.63 -37.90 47.82
#